data_AF-A0A9E5WUX5-F1
#
_entry.id   AF-A0A9E5WUX5-F1
#
_cell.length_a   1.000
_cell.length_b   1.000
_cell.length_c   1.000
_cell.angle_alpha   90.00
_cell.angle_beta   90.00
_cell.angle_gamma   90.00
#
_symmetry.space_group_name_H-M   'P 1'
#
loop_
_entity.id
_entity.type
_entity.pdbx_description
1 polymer ?
#
loop_
_entity_poly.entity_id
_entity_poly.type
_entity_poly.pdbx_seq_one_letter_code
_entity_poly.pdbx_strand_id
1 'polypeptide(L)'
;MPSELAPQPDDEDYGYWDDRPRVLTLAEKLKRLFDSELPRVHSLRVQPAWVAGELLRFGGDFDKYVRSRDLVKQEGIIFRHLLRFILLCGEFVQLQEFGEPDTQWLDDLREIADQVTASCRAVDPQSTDKIIESARRAADVVTGETQAEEVLEEPAEELAEAVELDDFGAGVWDEE
;
A
#
# COMPACT_ATOMS: atom_id res chain seq x y z
N MET A 1 -14.48 -17.26 -51.47
CA MET A 1 -14.13 -17.99 -50.23
C MET A 1 -12.78 -18.65 -50.43
N PRO A 2 -11.74 -18.16 -49.75
CA PRO A 2 -10.71 -19.06 -49.23
C PRO A 2 -10.58 -18.85 -47.72
N SER A 3 -11.10 -19.84 -47.00
CA SER A 3 -11.11 -19.99 -45.55
C SER A 3 -9.81 -20.64 -45.03
N GLU A 4 -8.64 -20.15 -45.46
CA GLU A 4 -7.35 -20.83 -45.18
C GLU A 4 -6.33 -19.94 -44.45
N LEU A 5 -6.76 -19.07 -43.55
CA LEU A 5 -5.85 -18.40 -42.61
C LEU A 5 -6.45 -18.28 -41.20
N ALA A 6 -7.07 -19.35 -40.71
CA ALA A 6 -7.24 -19.51 -39.28
C ALA A 6 -5.96 -20.19 -38.76
N PRO A 7 -5.18 -19.56 -37.86
CA PRO A 7 -4.19 -20.33 -37.11
C PRO A 7 -4.95 -21.46 -36.40
N GLN A 8 -4.54 -22.69 -36.66
CA GLN A 8 -5.00 -23.84 -35.88
C GLN A 8 -4.66 -23.57 -34.41
N PRO A 9 -5.48 -23.96 -33.44
CA PRO A 9 -5.07 -23.93 -32.05
C PRO A 9 -4.00 -25.02 -31.88
N ASP A 10 -2.74 -24.62 -31.92
CA ASP A 10 -1.62 -25.40 -31.43
C ASP A 10 -1.75 -25.51 -29.90
N ASP A 11 -2.46 -26.54 -29.46
CA ASP A 11 -2.64 -26.98 -28.07
C ASP A 11 -1.32 -27.51 -27.42
N GLU A 12 -0.15 -27.06 -27.86
CA GLU A 12 1.15 -27.62 -27.45
C GLU A 12 2.25 -26.56 -27.30
N ASP A 13 2.10 -25.55 -26.43
CA ASP A 13 3.28 -24.89 -25.83
C ASP A 13 3.00 -24.20 -24.48
N TYR A 14 2.70 -24.98 -23.45
CA TYR A 14 2.76 -24.52 -22.04
C TYR A 14 4.08 -24.90 -21.36
N GLY A 15 5.12 -25.27 -22.14
CA GLY A 15 6.40 -25.77 -21.61
C GLY A 15 7.52 -24.72 -21.50
N TYR A 16 7.47 -23.66 -22.30
CA TYR A 16 8.62 -22.74 -22.47
C TYR A 16 8.76 -21.63 -21.40
N TRP A 17 7.87 -21.55 -20.42
CA TRP A 17 7.85 -20.46 -19.42
C TRP A 17 8.38 -20.85 -18.03
N ASP A 18 8.67 -22.13 -17.78
CA ASP A 18 8.99 -22.64 -16.43
C ASP A 18 10.50 -22.60 -16.08
N ASP A 19 11.39 -22.43 -17.07
CA ASP A 19 12.84 -22.36 -16.83
C ASP A 19 13.35 -20.96 -16.42
N ARG A 20 12.46 -19.97 -16.27
CA ARG A 20 12.87 -18.65 -15.76
C ARG A 20 13.17 -18.75 -14.27
N PRO A 21 14.36 -18.32 -13.80
CA PRO A 21 14.65 -18.34 -12.38
C PRO A 21 13.61 -17.50 -11.63
N ARG A 22 12.89 -18.13 -10.69
CA ARG A 22 11.87 -17.48 -9.87
C ARG A 22 12.42 -16.21 -9.24
N VAL A 23 11.78 -15.08 -9.52
CA VAL A 23 12.14 -13.80 -8.89
C VAL A 23 11.76 -13.88 -7.41
N LEU A 24 12.73 -13.58 -6.54
CA LEU A 24 12.48 -13.52 -5.10
C LEU A 24 11.59 -12.32 -4.77
N THR A 25 10.60 -12.54 -3.92
CA THR A 25 9.81 -11.50 -3.28
C THR A 25 10.70 -10.62 -2.39
N LEU A 26 10.23 -9.41 -2.05
CA LEU A 26 10.94 -8.52 -1.13
C LEU A 26 11.23 -9.21 0.21
N ALA A 27 10.26 -9.95 0.74
CA ALA A 27 10.38 -10.68 1.99
C ALA A 27 11.47 -11.78 1.92
N GLU A 28 11.55 -12.50 0.81
CA GLU A 28 12.60 -13.51 0.59
C GLU A 28 13.99 -12.87 0.43
N LYS A 29 14.08 -11.72 -0.25
CA LYS A 29 15.35 -10.96 -0.36
C LYS A 29 15.81 -10.47 1.02
N LEU A 30 14.91 -9.89 1.81
CA LEU A 30 15.19 -9.45 3.17
C LEU A 30 15.62 -10.61 4.07
N LYS A 31 14.95 -11.77 3.95
CA LYS A 31 15.37 -12.97 4.68
C LYS A 31 16.79 -13.41 4.30
N ARG A 32 17.14 -13.40 3.01
CA ARG A 32 18.50 -13.75 2.58
C ARG A 32 19.54 -12.76 3.10
N LEU A 33 19.21 -11.47 3.11
CA LEU A 33 20.08 -10.45 3.68
C LEU A 33 20.28 -10.71 5.18
N PHE A 34 19.19 -10.92 5.92
CA PHE A 34 19.22 -11.22 7.35
C PHE A 34 20.07 -12.46 7.65
N ASP A 35 19.85 -13.56 6.94
CA ASP A 35 20.59 -14.81 7.15
C ASP A 35 22.10 -14.65 6.85
N SER A 36 22.47 -13.70 5.97
CA SER A 36 23.87 -13.39 5.66
C SER A 36 24.53 -12.53 6.73
N GLU A 37 23.81 -11.58 7.32
CA GLU A 37 24.33 -10.67 8.35
C GLU A 37 24.35 -11.32 9.73
N LEU A 38 23.38 -12.19 10.02
CA LEU A 38 23.18 -12.81 11.33
C LEU A 38 23.14 -14.36 11.21
N PRO A 39 24.24 -15.00 10.80
CA PRO A 39 24.29 -16.44 10.52
C PRO A 39 24.08 -17.32 11.77
N ARG A 40 24.00 -16.75 12.97
CA ARG A 40 23.74 -17.50 14.22
C ARG A 40 22.25 -17.57 14.58
N VAL A 41 21.40 -16.78 13.91
CA VAL A 41 19.96 -16.71 14.19
C VAL A 41 19.19 -17.42 13.09
N HIS A 42 18.62 -18.58 13.41
CA HIS A 42 18.01 -19.48 12.42
C HIS A 42 16.49 -19.65 12.58
N SER A 43 15.90 -19.11 13.66
CA SER A 43 14.51 -19.35 14.04
C SER A 43 13.50 -18.38 13.43
N LEU A 44 13.96 -17.41 12.64
CA LEU A 44 13.09 -16.40 12.04
C LEU A 44 12.38 -16.95 10.80
N ARG A 45 11.06 -17.01 10.91
CA ARG A 45 10.15 -17.34 9.80
C ARG A 45 9.68 -16.05 9.17
N VAL A 46 9.82 -15.94 7.86
CA VAL A 46 9.32 -14.82 7.06
C VAL A 46 8.31 -15.37 6.06
N GLN A 47 7.16 -14.72 5.95
CA GLN A 47 6.13 -15.06 4.98
C GLN A 47 5.71 -13.78 4.24
N PRO A 48 5.79 -13.74 2.90
CA PRO A 48 5.21 -12.64 2.15
C PRO A 48 3.68 -12.70 2.27
N ALA A 49 3.05 -11.57 2.56
CA ALA A 49 1.59 -11.47 2.67
C ALA A 49 1.08 -10.40 1.70
N TRP A 50 0.11 -10.77 0.86
CA TRP A 50 -0.60 -9.82 0.00
C TRP A 50 -1.83 -9.29 0.73
N VAL A 51 -1.59 -8.36 1.66
CA VAL A 51 -2.59 -7.95 2.66
C VAL A 51 -3.84 -7.33 2.04
N ALA A 52 -3.69 -6.29 1.21
CA ALA A 52 -4.84 -5.60 0.62
C ALA A 52 -5.69 -6.53 -0.27
N GLY A 53 -5.05 -7.28 -1.16
CA GLY A 53 -5.77 -8.20 -2.04
C GLY A 53 -6.45 -9.35 -1.30
N GLU A 54 -5.82 -9.91 -0.26
CA GLU A 54 -6.48 -10.94 0.55
C GLU A 54 -7.67 -10.38 1.33
N LEU A 55 -7.57 -9.19 1.92
CA LEU A 55 -8.69 -8.54 2.60
C LEU A 55 -9.91 -8.38 1.67
N LEU A 56 -9.69 -7.96 0.42
CA LEU A 56 -10.74 -7.83 -0.58
C LEU A 56 -11.37 -9.20 -0.93
N ARG A 57 -10.57 -10.28 -0.99
CA ARG A 57 -11.10 -11.64 -1.18
C ARG A 57 -11.97 -12.12 -0.01
N PHE A 58 -11.74 -11.59 1.19
CA PHE A 58 -12.62 -11.81 2.35
C PHE A 58 -13.82 -10.87 2.39
N GLY A 59 -14.04 -10.07 1.34
CA GLY A 59 -15.17 -9.13 1.24
C GLY A 59 -15.00 -7.89 2.12
N GLY A 60 -13.77 -7.52 2.48
CA GLY A 60 -13.50 -6.38 3.35
C GLY A 60 -13.73 -6.66 4.84
N ASP A 61 -14.00 -7.91 5.24
CA ASP A 61 -14.10 -8.30 6.65
C ASP A 61 -12.70 -8.54 7.25
N PHE A 62 -12.24 -7.55 7.99
CA PHE A 62 -10.89 -7.52 8.55
C PHE A 62 -10.69 -8.55 9.68
N ASP A 63 -11.64 -8.69 10.62
CA ASP A 63 -11.53 -9.66 11.72
C ASP A 63 -11.52 -11.10 11.18
N LYS A 64 -12.39 -11.39 10.20
CA LYS A 64 -12.41 -12.69 9.53
C LYS A 64 -11.09 -13.00 8.83
N TYR A 65 -10.54 -12.02 8.10
CA TYR A 65 -9.24 -12.16 7.44
C TYR A 65 -8.13 -12.48 8.45
N VAL A 66 -7.98 -11.63 9.48
CA VAL A 66 -6.90 -11.74 10.48
C VAL A 66 -6.97 -13.06 11.25
N ARG A 67 -8.18 -13.49 11.67
CA ARG A 67 -8.36 -14.78 12.35
C ARG A 67 -8.07 -15.97 11.45
N SER A 68 -8.53 -15.94 10.19
CA SER A 68 -8.34 -17.05 9.25
C SER A 68 -6.87 -17.33 8.91
N ARG A 69 -6.02 -16.31 9.02
CA ARG A 69 -4.58 -16.40 8.73
C ARG A 69 -3.68 -16.45 9.97
N ASP A 70 -4.26 -16.57 11.16
CA ASP A 70 -3.55 -16.54 12.45
C ASP A 70 -2.67 -15.27 12.62
N LEU A 71 -3.17 -14.14 12.13
CA LEU A 71 -2.47 -12.85 12.12
C LEU A 71 -2.86 -11.93 13.27
N VAL A 72 -3.57 -12.43 14.28
CA VAL A 72 -4.12 -11.62 15.39
C VAL A 72 -3.03 -10.81 16.10
N LYS A 73 -1.82 -11.36 16.24
CA LYS A 73 -0.68 -10.65 16.85
C LYS A 73 -0.09 -9.54 15.99
N GLN A 74 -0.38 -9.54 14.68
CA GLN A 74 0.13 -8.61 13.68
C GLN A 74 -0.94 -7.63 13.19
N GLU A 75 -2.11 -7.63 13.83
CA GLU A 75 -3.28 -6.83 13.45
C GLU A 75 -2.93 -5.34 13.26
N GLY A 76 -2.20 -4.75 14.23
CA GLY A 76 -1.82 -3.34 14.16
C GLY A 76 -0.89 -3.00 13.00
N ILE A 77 0.03 -3.89 12.63
CA ILE A 77 0.91 -3.68 11.46
C ILE A 77 0.09 -3.77 10.17
N ILE A 78 -0.82 -4.74 10.09
CA ILE A 78 -1.71 -4.93 8.94
C ILE A 78 -2.60 -3.70 8.77
N PHE A 79 -3.24 -3.23 9.85
CA PHE A 79 -4.07 -2.04 9.84
C PHE A 79 -3.29 -0.81 9.36
N ARG A 80 -2.11 -0.54 9.94
CA ARG A 80 -1.25 0.57 9.50
C ARG A 80 -0.77 0.43 8.05
N HIS A 81 -0.57 -0.79 7.55
CA HIS A 81 -0.19 -1.03 6.16
C HIS A 81 -1.36 -0.69 5.22
N LEU A 82 -2.59 -1.06 5.57
CA LEU A 82 -3.79 -0.73 4.80
C LEU A 82 -4.05 0.78 4.78
N LEU A 83 -3.84 1.49 5.89
CA LEU A 83 -3.95 2.95 5.91
C LEU A 83 -2.95 3.61 4.96
N ARG A 84 -1.68 3.18 4.97
CA ARG A 84 -0.68 3.67 4.00
C ARG A 84 -1.05 3.33 2.56
N PHE A 85 -1.66 2.17 2.33
CA PHE A 85 -2.12 1.78 1.02
C PHE A 85 -3.26 2.68 0.51
N ILE A 86 -4.22 3.04 1.36
CA ILE A 86 -5.29 4.01 1.01
C ILE A 86 -4.67 5.35 0.56
N LEU A 87 -3.68 5.85 1.29
CA LEU A 87 -2.99 7.10 0.92
C LEU A 87 -2.28 6.96 -0.42
N LEU A 88 -1.54 5.86 -0.62
CA LEU A 88 -0.85 5.58 -1.88
C LEU A 88 -1.81 5.54 -3.08
N CYS A 89 -3.00 4.95 -2.92
CA CYS A 89 -4.03 4.99 -3.96
C CYS A 89 -4.45 6.44 -4.28
N GLY A 90 -4.60 7.30 -3.26
CA GLY A 90 -4.89 8.72 -3.43
C GLY A 90 -3.80 9.45 -4.22
N GLU A 91 -2.53 9.22 -3.90
CA GLU A 91 -1.39 9.79 -4.62
C GLU A 91 -1.36 9.34 -6.10
N PHE A 92 -1.63 8.06 -6.37
CA PHE A 92 -1.66 7.55 -7.74
C PHE A 92 -2.77 8.14 -8.60
N VAL A 93 -3.91 8.51 -8.01
CA VAL A 93 -4.97 9.24 -8.72
C VAL A 93 -4.49 10.65 -9.12
N GLN A 94 -3.59 11.27 -8.36
CA GLN A 94 -3.05 12.61 -8.66
C GLN A 94 -2.01 12.59 -9.79
N LEU A 95 -1.28 11.48 -9.99
CA LEU A 95 -0.26 11.34 -11.05
C LEU A 95 -0.81 11.30 -12.48
N GLN A 96 -2.11 11.57 -12.66
CA GLN A 96 -2.82 11.60 -13.94
C GLN A 96 -2.22 12.59 -14.96
N GLU A 97 -1.41 13.54 -14.53
CA GLU A 97 -0.85 14.60 -15.38
C GLU A 97 0.07 14.10 -16.53
N PHE A 98 0.50 12.83 -16.50
CA PHE A 98 1.38 12.24 -17.51
C PHE A 98 0.65 11.33 -18.52
N GLY A 99 -0.37 11.84 -19.22
CA GLY A 99 -0.95 11.16 -20.40
C GLY A 99 -2.47 11.15 -20.47
N GLU A 100 -3.03 10.45 -21.45
CA GLU A 100 -4.47 10.19 -21.53
C GLU A 100 -4.81 9.09 -20.52
N PRO A 101 -5.62 9.38 -19.48
CA PRO A 101 -5.84 8.44 -18.40
C PRO A 101 -6.74 7.30 -18.87
N ASP A 102 -6.34 6.06 -18.56
CA ASP A 102 -7.29 4.96 -18.56
C ASP A 102 -8.30 5.20 -17.43
N THR A 103 -9.47 5.71 -17.79
CA THR A 103 -10.54 6.04 -16.83
C THR A 103 -11.00 4.80 -16.07
N GLN A 104 -10.97 3.62 -16.69
CA GLN A 104 -11.36 2.38 -16.04
C GLN A 104 -10.39 2.01 -14.93
N TRP A 105 -9.08 2.11 -15.20
CA TRP A 105 -8.06 1.84 -14.19
C TRP A 105 -8.17 2.77 -12.97
N LEU A 106 -8.46 4.06 -13.20
CA LEU A 106 -8.66 5.01 -12.12
C LEU A 106 -9.90 4.68 -11.28
N ASP A 107 -10.99 4.27 -11.93
CA ASP A 107 -12.22 3.87 -11.24
C ASP A 107 -12.01 2.60 -10.41
N ASP A 108 -11.30 1.61 -10.95
CA ASP A 108 -10.92 0.39 -10.23
C ASP A 108 -10.06 0.72 -9.00
N LEU A 109 -9.09 1.64 -9.14
CA LEU A 109 -8.23 2.05 -8.04
C LEU A 109 -9.00 2.78 -6.93
N ARG A 110 -9.95 3.65 -7.30
CA ARG A 110 -10.84 4.32 -6.35
C ARG A 110 -11.74 3.32 -5.64
N GLU A 111 -12.32 2.37 -6.37
CA GLU A 111 -13.15 1.32 -5.78
C GLU A 111 -12.36 0.51 -4.74
N ILE A 112 -11.14 0.11 -5.08
CA ILE A 112 -10.25 -0.60 -4.16
C ILE A 112 -9.98 0.26 -2.91
N ALA A 113 -9.64 1.54 -3.09
CA ALA A 113 -9.37 2.46 -1.97
C ALA A 113 -10.60 2.62 -1.06
N ASP A 114 -11.79 2.73 -1.64
CA ASP A 114 -13.06 2.86 -0.91
C ASP A 114 -13.40 1.59 -0.11
N GLN A 115 -13.24 0.42 -0.72
CA GLN A 115 -13.46 -0.86 -0.03
C GLN A 115 -12.49 -1.06 1.14
N VAL A 116 -11.21 -0.76 0.95
CA VAL A 116 -10.21 -0.84 2.02
C VAL A 116 -10.47 0.21 3.10
N THR A 117 -10.91 1.42 2.72
CA THR A 117 -11.30 2.49 3.67
C THR A 117 -12.49 2.07 4.51
N ALA A 118 -13.54 1.51 3.89
CA ALA A 118 -14.71 1.00 4.60
C ALA A 118 -14.33 -0.10 5.60
N SER A 119 -13.44 -1.01 5.19
CA SER A 119 -12.90 -2.05 6.08
C SER A 119 -12.14 -1.46 7.27
N CYS A 120 -11.23 -0.51 7.04
CA CYS A 120 -10.47 0.13 8.12
C CYS A 120 -11.36 0.93 9.07
N ARG A 121 -12.35 1.67 8.55
CA ARG A 121 -13.35 2.38 9.36
C ARG A 121 -14.18 1.45 10.23
N ALA A 122 -14.49 0.23 9.76
CA ALA A 122 -15.23 -0.74 10.57
C ALA A 122 -14.41 -1.24 11.79
N VAL A 123 -13.08 -1.23 11.70
CA VAL A 123 -12.17 -1.62 12.79
C VAL A 123 -11.94 -0.46 13.75
N ASP A 124 -11.50 0.68 13.22
CA ASP A 124 -11.27 1.90 13.99
C ASP A 124 -11.59 3.14 13.13
N PRO A 125 -12.80 3.71 13.26
CA PRO A 125 -13.19 4.91 12.53
C PRO A 125 -12.30 6.11 12.84
N GLN A 126 -11.95 6.30 14.12
CA GLN A 126 -11.28 7.50 14.59
C GLN A 126 -9.86 7.61 14.02
N SER A 127 -9.08 6.53 14.08
CA SER A 127 -7.74 6.52 13.51
C SER A 127 -7.75 6.60 11.99
N THR A 128 -8.72 5.94 11.35
CA THR A 128 -8.85 5.95 9.88
C THR A 128 -9.16 7.35 9.37
N ASP A 129 -10.17 8.02 9.95
CA ASP A 129 -10.57 9.36 9.54
C ASP A 129 -9.49 10.40 9.84
N LYS A 130 -8.80 10.29 11.00
CA LYS A 130 -7.68 11.17 11.34
C LYS A 130 -6.56 11.10 10.29
N ILE A 131 -6.18 9.89 9.86
CA ILE A 131 -5.12 9.71 8.86
C ILE A 131 -5.56 10.26 7.49
N ILE A 132 -6.77 9.95 7.04
CA ILE A 132 -7.29 10.46 5.76
C ILE A 132 -7.38 11.99 5.78
N GLU A 133 -7.85 12.58 6.88
CA GLU A 133 -7.90 14.03 7.03
C GLU A 133 -6.50 14.66 7.04
N SER A 134 -5.55 14.07 7.78
CA SER A 134 -4.17 14.56 7.81
C SER A 134 -3.50 14.52 6.43
N ALA A 135 -3.74 13.47 5.65
CA ALA A 135 -3.22 13.36 4.29
C ALA A 135 -3.85 14.37 3.34
N ARG A 136 -5.16 14.63 3.46
CA ARG A 136 -5.83 15.70 2.70
C ARG A 136 -5.24 17.07 3.01
N ARG A 137 -4.97 17.37 4.28
CA ARG A 137 -4.31 18.62 4.69
C ARG A 137 -2.88 18.70 4.14
N ALA A 138 -2.12 17.60 4.19
CA ALA A 138 -0.75 17.57 3.66
C ALA A 138 -0.71 17.79 2.14
N ALA A 139 -1.63 17.16 1.39
CA ALA A 139 -1.78 17.39 -0.05
C ALA A 139 -2.17 18.85 -0.37
N ASP A 140 -3.08 19.44 0.42
CA ASP A 140 -3.49 20.84 0.26
C ASP A 140 -2.34 21.83 0.50
N VAL A 141 -1.49 21.59 1.50
CA VAL A 141 -0.29 22.42 1.78
C VAL A 141 0.71 22.39 0.61
N VAL A 142 0.93 21.22 0.00
CA VAL A 142 1.84 21.08 -1.15
C VAL A 142 1.26 21.72 -2.41
N THR A 143 -0.05 21.63 -2.63
CA THR A 143 -0.72 22.35 -3.74
C THR A 143 -0.75 23.86 -3.50
N GLY A 144 -0.77 24.28 -2.23
CA GLY A 144 -0.71 25.65 -1.79
C GLY A 144 0.60 26.36 -2.16
N GLU A 145 1.74 25.68 -2.29
CA GLU A 145 2.99 26.32 -2.75
C GLU A 145 2.92 26.78 -4.21
N THR A 146 2.04 26.17 -5.02
CA THR A 146 1.84 26.59 -6.42
C THR A 146 0.85 27.77 -6.54
N GLN A 147 0.04 28.02 -5.51
CA GLN A 147 -0.85 29.20 -5.42
C GLN A 147 -0.30 30.31 -4.52
N ALA A 148 0.65 30.02 -3.63
CA ALA A 148 1.23 30.97 -2.68
C ALA A 148 2.23 31.95 -3.32
N GLU A 149 2.62 31.76 -4.58
CA GLU A 149 3.35 32.82 -5.30
C GLU A 149 2.46 34.06 -5.56
N GLU A 150 1.13 33.98 -5.33
CA GLU A 150 0.21 35.10 -5.54
C GLU A 150 -0.40 35.72 -4.25
N VAL A 151 -0.20 35.15 -3.05
CA VAL A 151 -0.80 35.71 -1.81
C VAL A 151 0.25 35.96 -0.73
N LEU A 152 0.63 37.23 -0.67
CA LEU A 152 1.62 37.83 0.22
C LEU A 152 1.26 37.77 1.71
N GLU A 153 2.31 37.50 2.50
CA GLU A 153 2.58 37.94 3.88
C GLU A 153 1.54 37.68 4.99
N GLU A 154 1.77 36.66 5.83
CA GLU A 154 1.54 36.70 7.30
C GLU A 154 2.57 35.81 8.05
N PRO A 155 2.91 36.11 9.32
CA PRO A 155 4.22 35.81 9.89
C PRO A 155 4.39 34.37 10.39
N ALA A 156 5.59 33.85 10.12
CA ALA A 156 6.05 32.46 10.25
C ALA A 156 6.19 31.89 11.69
N GLU A 157 5.70 32.56 12.74
CA GLU A 157 5.97 32.15 14.13
C GLU A 157 4.99 31.10 14.67
N GLU A 158 3.80 30.94 14.11
CA GLU A 158 2.79 29.98 14.60
C GLU A 158 2.93 28.56 14.02
N LEU A 159 3.74 28.39 12.96
CA LEU A 159 3.92 27.10 12.26
C LEU A 159 5.00 26.20 12.88
N ALA A 160 5.86 26.74 13.74
CA ALA A 160 6.96 25.96 14.33
C ALA A 160 6.51 25.05 15.48
N GLU A 161 5.37 25.31 16.12
CA GLU A 161 4.91 24.56 17.30
C GLU A 161 4.00 23.36 16.93
N ALA A 162 3.55 23.24 15.68
CA ALA A 162 2.61 22.21 15.24
C ALA A 162 3.27 20.96 14.60
N VAL A 163 4.59 20.94 14.44
CA VAL A 163 5.31 19.81 13.83
C VAL A 163 6.17 19.08 14.87
N GLU A 164 5.53 18.61 15.93
CA GLU A 164 6.02 17.41 16.63
C GLU A 164 5.58 16.19 15.81
N LEU A 165 6.41 15.85 14.82
CA LEU A 165 6.38 14.55 14.11
C LEU A 165 7.17 13.49 14.89
N ASP A 166 7.05 13.46 16.21
CA ASP A 166 7.63 12.42 17.06
C ASP A 166 6.56 11.43 17.50
N ASP A 167 6.05 10.62 16.56
CA ASP A 167 5.44 9.33 16.93
C ASP A 167 5.39 8.29 15.79
N PHE A 168 6.12 8.48 14.69
CA PHE A 168 6.14 7.50 13.60
C PHE A 168 7.22 6.41 13.77
N GLY A 169 7.94 6.41 14.90
CA GLY A 169 9.03 5.47 15.17
C GLY A 169 9.36 5.21 16.65
N ALA A 170 8.65 5.82 17.60
CA ALA A 170 8.88 5.59 19.02
C ALA A 170 8.33 4.21 19.42
N GLY A 171 9.22 3.29 19.79
CA GLY A 171 8.85 1.96 20.27
C GLY A 171 9.58 0.79 19.62
N VAL A 172 10.45 1.01 18.64
CA VAL A 172 11.31 -0.08 18.08
C VAL A 172 12.77 0.01 18.56
N TRP A 173 13.19 1.13 19.17
CA TRP A 173 14.59 1.35 19.54
C TRP A 173 14.81 2.00 20.93
N ASP A 174 13.91 1.78 21.89
CA ASP A 174 14.22 2.09 23.28
C ASP A 174 14.87 0.85 23.93
N GLU A 175 16.19 0.79 23.85
CA GLU A 175 17.03 -0.12 24.64
C GLU A 175 17.25 0.46 26.06
N GLU A 176 16.85 -0.31 27.07
CA GLU A 176 17.72 -0.67 28.21
C GLU A 176 17.29 -2.01 28.83
#